data_AF-A0A939RDM0-F1
#
_entry.id   AF-A0A939RDM0-F1
#
_cell.length_a   1.000
_cell.length_b   1.000
_cell.length_c   1.000
_cell.angle_alpha   90.00
_cell.angle_beta   90.00
_cell.angle_gamma   90.00
#
_symmetry.space_group_name_H-M   'P 1'
#
loop_
_entity.id
_entity.type
_entity.pdbx_description
1 polymer ?
#
loop_
_entity_poly.entity_id
_entity_poly.type
_entity_poly.pdbx_seq_one_letter_code
_entity_poly.pdbx_strand_id
1 'polypeptide(L)'
;MSDKFKWLNRHFVLLRYKTLDDVCKTEGYKIRPDIQSFFDGKTDAEEVVWNFADAGRWKCACELLSYMAHRRAAVWWGYQCLLSLIEELKEVPAEEADIDNIATSFEPKIPDFAKVEVPKGDQEKIKKAEEQFEAMKRGIAEMCKQANPEMLELVEKSLDHAFNLFKEQHGMTPLELLQMALDKNKKPQQVDPDSPIFKAADQLEAQLQAVRKETLDTIHAVIPPKVPEHEAKVRDNAMQAVYRWIVAPDEVNAKRVLDIGNECPETPAGMLSLSAFWAGGNLTPGGKQVVPTPAGLAANGINQVLLMCALHKGGTRKLKERYEHYFNLGVEVMTGKNNWDESVAEGERPHDAELSSSFKPTGKEGEKQTKYQRWKPTDQE
;
A
#
# COMPACT_ATOMS: atom_id res chain seq x y z
N MET A 1 -5.49 -31.33 36.78
CA MET A 1 -6.94 -31.36 36.47
C MET A 1 -7.50 -30.01 35.99
N SER A 2 -6.72 -28.90 35.98
CA SER A 2 -7.16 -27.57 35.53
C SER A 2 -7.32 -27.42 34.00
N ASP A 3 -6.69 -28.27 33.19
CA ASP A 3 -6.84 -28.21 31.72
C ASP A 3 -8.21 -28.66 31.20
N LYS A 4 -8.99 -29.41 32.01
CA LYS A 4 -10.29 -29.95 31.58
C LYS A 4 -11.41 -28.91 31.49
N PHE A 5 -11.16 -27.64 31.83
CA PHE A 5 -12.15 -26.55 31.75
C PHE A 5 -11.75 -25.42 30.80
N LYS A 6 -10.66 -25.55 30.04
CA LYS A 6 -10.30 -24.55 29.01
C LYS A 6 -11.39 -24.35 27.95
N TRP A 7 -12.20 -25.38 27.70
CA TRP A 7 -13.35 -25.30 26.78
C TRP A 7 -14.48 -24.40 27.30
N LEU A 8 -14.66 -24.30 28.62
CA LEU A 8 -15.77 -23.55 29.23
C LEU A 8 -15.66 -22.04 28.99
N ASN A 9 -14.44 -21.54 28.73
CA ASN A 9 -14.16 -20.14 28.43
C ASN A 9 -14.08 -19.84 26.92
N ARG A 10 -14.36 -20.81 26.04
CA ARG A 10 -14.27 -20.65 24.58
C ARG A 10 -15.61 -20.40 23.90
N HIS A 11 -16.71 -20.49 24.65
CA HIS A 11 -18.05 -20.36 24.09
C HIS A 11 -18.42 -18.92 23.83
N PHE A 12 -18.93 -18.66 22.63
CA PHE A 12 -19.47 -17.35 22.28
C PHE A 12 -20.89 -17.24 22.83
N VAL A 13 -21.13 -16.19 23.62
CA VAL A 13 -22.42 -15.91 24.27
C VAL A 13 -23.28 -14.99 23.39
N LEU A 14 -22.64 -14.13 22.59
CA LEU A 14 -23.31 -13.15 21.73
C LEU A 14 -23.45 -13.60 20.27
N LEU A 15 -23.77 -14.89 20.06
CA LEU A 15 -24.10 -15.41 18.73
C LEU A 15 -25.60 -15.28 18.46
N ARG A 16 -25.93 -14.88 17.23
CA ARG A 16 -27.30 -14.93 16.70
C ARG A 16 -27.62 -16.30 16.10
N TYR A 17 -26.63 -16.94 15.49
CA TYR A 17 -26.80 -18.22 14.81
C TYR A 17 -25.77 -19.22 15.32
N LYS A 18 -26.25 -20.37 15.76
CA LYS A 18 -25.40 -21.45 16.27
C LYS A 18 -24.94 -22.39 15.15
N THR A 19 -25.81 -22.64 14.17
CA THR A 19 -25.50 -23.60 13.09
C THR A 19 -25.11 -22.90 11.80
N LEU A 20 -24.27 -23.57 11.01
CA LEU A 20 -23.86 -23.09 9.69
C LEU A 20 -25.02 -22.99 8.70
N ASP A 21 -25.98 -23.91 8.80
CA ASP A 21 -27.17 -23.93 7.95
C ASP A 21 -28.01 -22.67 8.18
N ASP A 22 -28.20 -22.27 9.45
CA ASP A 22 -28.90 -21.03 9.78
C ASP A 22 -28.17 -19.81 9.20
N VAL A 23 -26.84 -19.74 9.34
CA VAL A 23 -26.04 -18.62 8.82
C VAL A 23 -26.16 -18.53 7.29
N CYS A 24 -26.07 -19.66 6.58
CA CYS A 24 -26.19 -19.69 5.12
C CYS A 24 -27.60 -19.34 4.65
N LYS A 25 -28.64 -19.85 5.31
CA LYS A 25 -30.04 -19.63 4.89
C LYS A 25 -30.55 -18.23 5.24
N THR A 26 -30.22 -17.74 6.43
CA THR A 26 -30.81 -16.50 6.95
C THR A 26 -29.99 -15.26 6.65
N GLU A 27 -28.66 -15.35 6.69
CA GLU A 27 -27.76 -14.23 6.37
C GLU A 27 -27.12 -14.36 4.98
N GLY A 28 -27.38 -15.45 4.26
CA GLY A 28 -26.90 -15.60 2.88
C GLY A 28 -25.40 -15.80 2.77
N TYR A 29 -24.74 -16.31 3.82
CA TYR A 29 -23.31 -16.59 3.79
C TYR A 29 -22.98 -17.62 2.70
N LYS A 30 -22.01 -17.30 1.84
CA LYS A 30 -21.60 -18.14 0.72
C LYS A 30 -20.28 -18.83 1.06
N ILE A 31 -20.33 -20.14 1.26
CA ILE A 31 -19.13 -20.95 1.46
C ILE A 31 -18.32 -20.94 0.15
N ARG A 32 -17.08 -20.46 0.21
CA ARG A 32 -16.19 -20.43 -0.95
C ARG A 32 -15.54 -21.80 -1.18
N PRO A 33 -15.24 -22.18 -2.42
CA PRO A 33 -14.64 -23.49 -2.72
C PRO A 33 -13.30 -23.75 -2.03
N ASP A 34 -12.50 -22.70 -1.81
CA ASP A 34 -11.16 -22.79 -1.20
C ASP A 34 -11.19 -23.12 0.31
N ILE A 35 -12.32 -22.88 0.97
CA ILE A 35 -12.50 -23.15 2.40
C ILE A 35 -13.48 -24.29 2.68
N GLN A 36 -14.03 -24.94 1.65
CA GLN A 36 -15.06 -25.98 1.79
C GLN A 36 -14.66 -27.10 2.76
N SER A 37 -13.39 -27.52 2.72
CA SER A 37 -12.85 -28.58 3.60
C SER A 37 -12.94 -28.28 5.09
N PHE A 38 -13.06 -27.00 5.49
CA PHE A 38 -13.22 -26.62 6.89
C PHE A 38 -14.64 -26.89 7.41
N PHE A 39 -15.63 -27.04 6.52
CA PHE A 39 -17.04 -27.23 6.85
C PHE A 39 -17.47 -28.71 6.83
N ASP A 40 -16.63 -29.61 6.28
CA ASP A 40 -16.99 -31.01 6.08
C ASP A 40 -17.32 -31.72 7.41
N GLY A 41 -18.56 -32.22 7.51
CA GLY A 41 -19.06 -32.95 8.68
C GLY A 41 -19.37 -32.09 9.91
N LYS A 42 -19.26 -30.75 9.82
CA LYS A 42 -19.52 -29.85 10.94
C LYS A 42 -20.82 -29.10 10.76
N THR A 43 -21.59 -29.01 11.84
CA THR A 43 -22.85 -28.26 11.89
C THR A 43 -22.73 -27.01 12.74
N ASP A 44 -21.86 -27.03 13.77
CA ASP A 44 -21.63 -25.91 14.66
C ASP A 44 -20.73 -24.86 14.00
N ALA A 45 -21.24 -23.64 13.90
CA ALA A 45 -20.52 -22.55 13.26
C ALA A 45 -19.35 -22.05 14.12
N GLU A 46 -19.47 -22.08 15.45
CA GLU A 46 -18.40 -21.67 16.38
C GLU A 46 -17.16 -22.55 16.19
N GLU A 47 -17.35 -23.86 16.05
CA GLU A 47 -16.25 -24.80 15.82
C GLU A 47 -15.50 -24.48 14.52
N VAL A 48 -16.20 -24.10 13.46
CA VAL A 48 -15.56 -23.72 12.19
C VAL A 48 -14.77 -22.41 12.32
N VAL A 49 -15.25 -21.44 13.08
CA VAL A 49 -14.50 -20.21 13.37
C VAL A 49 -13.18 -20.53 14.06
N TRP A 50 -13.20 -21.40 15.09
CA TRP A 50 -11.98 -21.83 15.77
C TRP A 50 -11.05 -22.63 14.87
N ASN A 51 -11.58 -23.49 13.99
CA ASN A 51 -10.76 -24.20 13.02
C ASN A 51 -10.05 -23.26 12.03
N PHE A 52 -10.68 -22.15 11.62
CA PHE A 52 -10.01 -21.13 10.82
C PHE A 52 -8.90 -20.42 11.60
N ALA A 53 -9.15 -20.09 12.87
CA ALA A 53 -8.17 -19.49 13.76
C ALA A 53 -6.95 -20.41 13.96
N ASP A 54 -7.17 -21.68 14.29
CA ASP A 54 -6.11 -22.68 14.49
C ASP A 54 -5.28 -22.91 13.20
N ALA A 55 -5.89 -22.76 12.03
CA ALA A 55 -5.20 -22.81 10.74
C ALA A 55 -4.53 -21.48 10.32
N GLY A 56 -4.57 -20.45 11.15
CA GLY A 56 -4.02 -19.12 10.85
C GLY A 56 -4.75 -18.37 9.73
N ARG A 57 -6.00 -18.77 9.44
CA ARG A 57 -6.91 -18.15 8.45
C ARG A 57 -7.78 -17.08 9.11
N TRP A 58 -7.14 -16.14 9.81
CA TRP A 58 -7.80 -15.11 10.62
C TRP A 58 -8.85 -14.29 9.89
N LYS A 59 -8.60 -13.95 8.61
CA LYS A 59 -9.57 -13.25 7.77
C LYS A 59 -10.87 -14.05 7.59
N CYS A 60 -10.77 -15.35 7.31
CA CYS A 60 -11.93 -16.23 7.15
C CYS A 60 -12.66 -16.42 8.49
N ALA A 61 -11.91 -16.49 9.60
CA ALA A 61 -12.47 -16.55 10.94
C ALA A 61 -13.30 -15.29 11.26
N CYS A 62 -12.74 -14.10 11.00
CA CYS A 62 -13.45 -12.83 11.15
C CYS A 62 -14.69 -12.74 10.25
N GLU A 63 -14.55 -13.17 9.00
CA GLU A 63 -15.63 -13.18 8.02
C GLU A 63 -16.83 -13.99 8.52
N LEU A 64 -16.62 -15.26 8.87
CA LEU A 64 -17.68 -16.11 9.41
C LEU A 64 -18.23 -15.58 10.75
N LEU A 65 -17.36 -15.06 11.63
CA LEU A 65 -17.74 -14.50 12.92
C LEU A 65 -18.70 -13.30 12.76
N SER A 66 -18.45 -12.42 11.79
CA SER A 66 -19.32 -11.26 11.51
C SER A 66 -20.76 -11.67 11.12
N TYR A 67 -20.92 -12.81 10.45
CA TYR A 67 -22.21 -13.32 9.99
C TYR A 67 -23.00 -14.02 11.10
N MET A 68 -22.31 -14.67 12.04
CA MET A 68 -22.95 -15.35 13.18
C MET A 68 -23.22 -14.42 14.37
N ALA A 69 -22.49 -13.31 14.48
CA ALA A 69 -22.54 -12.43 15.63
C ALA A 69 -23.89 -11.72 15.79
N HIS A 70 -24.28 -11.44 17.04
CA HIS A 70 -25.35 -10.49 17.31
C HIS A 70 -24.99 -9.12 16.71
N ARG A 71 -25.92 -8.52 15.96
CA ARG A 71 -25.64 -7.32 15.14
C ARG A 71 -25.01 -6.17 15.93
N ARG A 72 -25.54 -5.89 17.13
CA ARG A 72 -25.01 -4.85 18.03
C ARG A 72 -23.59 -5.17 18.52
N ALA A 73 -23.32 -6.45 18.83
CA ALA A 73 -22.00 -6.89 19.27
C ALA A 73 -20.99 -6.84 18.12
N ALA A 74 -21.40 -7.16 16.89
CA ALA A 74 -20.55 -7.05 15.71
C ALA A 74 -20.14 -5.59 15.42
N VAL A 75 -21.05 -4.63 15.62
CA VAL A 75 -20.74 -3.19 15.48
C VAL A 75 -19.80 -2.73 16.59
N TRP A 76 -20.02 -3.15 17.84
CA TRP A 76 -19.07 -2.89 18.94
C TRP A 76 -17.69 -3.48 18.68
N TRP A 77 -17.62 -4.69 18.14
CA TRP A 77 -16.36 -5.29 17.71
C TRP A 77 -15.67 -4.46 16.63
N GLY A 78 -16.38 -4.04 15.58
CA GLY A 78 -15.82 -3.15 14.56
C GLY A 78 -15.34 -1.81 15.13
N TYR A 79 -16.05 -1.27 16.13
CA TYR A 79 -15.68 -0.08 16.88
C TYR A 79 -14.37 -0.27 17.66
N GLN A 80 -14.19 -1.38 18.37
CA GLN A 80 -12.95 -1.72 19.07
C GLN A 80 -11.76 -1.88 18.12
N CYS A 81 -11.95 -2.55 16.97
CA CYS A 81 -10.91 -2.67 15.96
C CYS A 81 -10.47 -1.31 15.41
N LEU A 82 -11.40 -0.37 15.27
CA LEU A 82 -11.10 0.98 14.81
C LEU A 82 -10.36 1.81 15.88
N LEU A 83 -10.71 1.69 17.16
CA LEU A 83 -9.94 2.29 18.25
C LEU A 83 -8.49 1.79 18.25
N SER A 84 -8.30 0.46 18.17
CA SER A 84 -6.95 -0.09 18.12
C SER A 84 -6.15 0.41 16.91
N LEU A 85 -6.79 0.60 15.74
CA LEU A 85 -6.13 1.21 14.60
C LEU A 85 -5.73 2.66 14.87
N ILE A 86 -6.61 3.45 15.49
CA ILE A 86 -6.32 4.85 15.83
C ILE A 86 -5.11 4.92 16.79
N GLU A 87 -5.03 4.01 17.76
CA GLU A 87 -3.87 3.87 18.63
C GLU A 87 -2.58 3.54 17.83
N GLU A 88 -2.63 2.57 16.91
CA GLU A 88 -1.48 2.25 16.05
C GLU A 88 -1.03 3.46 15.22
N LEU A 89 -1.98 4.23 14.68
CA LEU A 89 -1.69 5.39 13.83
C LEU A 89 -1.14 6.59 14.62
N LYS A 90 -1.39 6.66 15.93
CA LYS A 90 -0.74 7.64 16.81
C LYS A 90 0.75 7.33 16.99
N GLU A 91 1.09 6.05 17.09
CA GLU A 91 2.49 5.61 17.22
C GLU A 91 3.25 5.75 15.90
N VAL A 92 2.64 5.31 14.80
CA VAL A 92 3.23 5.35 13.46
C VAL A 92 2.20 5.90 12.48
N PRO A 93 2.18 7.23 12.25
CA PRO A 93 1.24 7.83 11.32
C PRO A 93 1.48 7.34 9.90
N ALA A 94 0.42 7.35 9.09
CA ALA A 94 0.56 7.05 7.67
C ALA A 94 1.41 8.14 7.00
N GLU A 95 2.50 7.76 6.35
CA GLU A 95 3.20 8.67 5.45
C GLU A 95 2.28 8.98 4.26
N GLU A 96 1.85 10.24 4.14
CA GLU A 96 1.18 10.70 2.94
C GLU A 96 2.22 10.79 1.82
N ALA A 97 1.95 10.09 0.72
CA ALA A 97 2.76 10.24 -0.48
C ALA A 97 2.51 11.66 -0.99
N ASP A 98 3.49 12.54 -0.78
CA ASP A 98 3.43 13.89 -1.31
C ASP A 98 3.23 13.82 -2.83
N ILE A 99 2.15 14.43 -3.31
CA ILE A 99 1.83 14.49 -4.74
C ILE A 99 2.96 15.22 -5.48
N ASP A 100 3.65 16.15 -4.80
CA ASP A 100 4.78 16.88 -5.35
C ASP A 100 6.02 15.98 -5.58
N ASN A 101 6.15 14.89 -4.81
CA ASN A 101 7.22 13.91 -5.03
C ASN A 101 7.03 13.10 -6.32
N ILE A 102 5.80 13.02 -6.86
CA ILE A 102 5.55 12.41 -8.18
C ILE A 102 6.26 13.22 -9.29
N ALA A 103 6.42 14.53 -9.10
CA ALA A 103 7.12 15.40 -10.04
C ALA A 103 8.64 15.21 -10.01
N THR A 104 9.19 14.83 -8.85
CA THR A 104 10.59 15.10 -8.50
C THR A 104 11.55 13.97 -8.88
N SER A 105 11.09 12.71 -8.94
CA SER A 105 11.97 11.58 -9.29
C SER A 105 11.45 10.80 -10.49
N PHE A 106 11.83 11.23 -11.69
CA PHE A 106 11.85 10.34 -12.84
C PHE A 106 13.26 10.30 -13.39
N GLU A 107 14.07 9.43 -12.81
CA GLU A 107 15.20 8.90 -13.56
C GLU A 107 14.63 7.82 -14.48
N PRO A 108 14.53 8.03 -15.80
CA PRO A 108 14.17 6.95 -16.70
C PRO A 108 15.20 5.86 -16.52
N LYS A 109 14.84 4.78 -15.83
CA LYS A 109 15.68 3.59 -15.75
C LYS A 109 15.81 3.06 -17.16
N ILE A 110 16.94 3.38 -17.81
CA ILE A 110 17.27 2.87 -19.13
C ILE A 110 17.21 1.34 -19.00
N PRO A 111 16.32 0.67 -19.75
CA PRO A 111 16.20 -0.78 -19.69
C PRO A 111 17.55 -1.44 -19.94
N ASP A 112 17.82 -2.58 -19.31
CA ASP A 112 19.13 -3.24 -19.41
C ASP A 112 19.56 -3.52 -20.87
N PHE A 113 18.60 -3.77 -21.77
CA PHE A 113 18.89 -3.96 -23.20
C PHE A 113 19.37 -2.69 -23.93
N ALA A 114 19.07 -1.51 -23.40
CA ALA A 114 19.45 -0.21 -23.95
C ALA A 114 20.71 0.37 -23.28
N LYS A 115 21.23 -0.29 -22.24
CA LYS A 115 22.54 -0.01 -21.68
C LYS A 115 23.58 -0.54 -22.65
N VAL A 116 24.10 0.32 -23.51
CA VAL A 116 25.25 -0.03 -24.36
C VAL A 116 26.45 -0.21 -23.44
N GLU A 117 26.75 -1.45 -23.09
CA GLU A 117 28.04 -1.77 -22.48
C GLU A 117 29.11 -1.35 -23.48
N VAL A 118 29.88 -0.31 -23.15
CA VAL A 118 31.05 0.07 -23.94
C VAL A 118 31.88 -1.20 -24.09
N PRO A 119 32.13 -1.71 -25.31
CA PRO A 119 32.89 -2.93 -25.50
C PRO A 119 34.21 -2.75 -24.77
N LYS A 120 34.41 -3.48 -23.66
CA LYS A 120 35.69 -3.49 -22.97
C LYS A 120 36.68 -4.02 -23.99
N GLY A 121 37.50 -3.13 -24.54
CA GLY A 121 38.54 -3.50 -25.49
C GLY A 121 39.30 -4.67 -24.89
N ASP A 122 39.24 -5.80 -25.56
CA ASP A 122 39.76 -7.07 -25.09
C ASP A 122 41.28 -6.91 -24.91
N GLN A 123 41.71 -6.56 -23.69
CA GLN A 123 43.08 -6.06 -23.44
C GLN A 123 44.12 -7.09 -23.86
N GLU A 124 43.76 -8.38 -23.84
CA GLU A 124 44.59 -9.46 -24.37
C GLU A 124 44.74 -9.42 -25.90
N LYS A 125 43.70 -9.07 -26.66
CA LYS A 125 43.80 -8.93 -28.12
C LYS A 125 44.65 -7.73 -28.49
N ILE A 126 44.56 -6.64 -27.73
CA ILE A 126 45.40 -5.45 -27.92
C ILE A 126 46.86 -5.81 -27.67
N LYS A 127 47.18 -6.48 -26.55
CA LYS A 127 48.54 -6.95 -26.25
C LYS A 127 49.07 -7.94 -27.28
N LYS A 128 48.27 -8.92 -27.72
CA LYS A 128 48.67 -9.87 -28.76
C LYS A 128 48.96 -9.17 -30.09
N ALA A 129 48.17 -8.16 -30.46
CA ALA A 129 48.41 -7.38 -31.66
C ALA A 129 49.71 -6.57 -31.55
N GLU A 130 49.99 -5.95 -30.40
CA GLU A 130 51.24 -5.23 -30.14
C GLU A 130 52.47 -6.17 -30.18
N GLU A 131 52.37 -7.35 -29.57
CA GLU A 131 53.43 -8.36 -29.58
C GLU A 131 53.70 -8.91 -31.00
N GLN A 132 52.65 -9.17 -31.79
CA GLN A 132 52.79 -9.58 -33.19
C GLN A 132 53.44 -8.48 -34.02
N PHE A 133 53.11 -7.22 -33.78
CA PHE A 133 53.68 -6.08 -34.49
C PHE A 133 55.18 -5.92 -34.16
N GLU A 134 55.57 -6.05 -32.90
CA GLU A 134 56.99 -6.00 -32.49
C GLU A 134 57.79 -7.23 -32.94
N ALA A 135 57.16 -8.41 -33.01
CA ALA A 135 57.79 -9.59 -33.60
C ALA A 135 58.03 -9.40 -35.11
N MET A 136 57.05 -8.83 -35.83
CA MET A 136 57.18 -8.52 -37.26
C MET A 136 58.29 -7.50 -37.51
N LYS A 137 58.37 -6.42 -36.71
CA LYS A 137 59.47 -5.43 -36.81
C LYS A 137 60.85 -6.07 -36.62
N ARG A 138 60.99 -6.95 -35.62
CA ARG A 138 62.25 -7.67 -35.38
C ARG A 138 62.63 -8.57 -36.55
N GLY A 139 61.67 -9.33 -37.09
CA GLY A 139 61.88 -10.18 -38.26
C GLY A 139 62.30 -9.37 -39.50
N ILE A 140 61.67 -8.21 -39.73
CA ILE A 140 62.07 -7.30 -40.81
C ILE A 140 63.49 -6.78 -40.59
N ALA A 141 63.84 -6.36 -39.37
CA ALA A 141 65.18 -5.86 -39.05
C ALA A 141 66.28 -6.94 -39.21
N GLU A 142 65.99 -8.20 -38.88
CA GLU A 142 66.91 -9.32 -39.11
C GLU A 142 67.06 -9.66 -40.60
N MET A 143 65.97 -9.66 -41.37
CA MET A 143 66.04 -9.83 -42.82
C MET A 143 66.83 -8.69 -43.49
N CYS A 144 66.68 -7.45 -43.02
CA CYS A 144 67.49 -6.32 -43.49
C CYS A 144 68.99 -6.46 -43.18
N LYS A 145 69.38 -7.15 -42.09
CA LYS A 145 70.80 -7.38 -41.77
C LYS A 145 71.45 -8.46 -42.64
N GLN A 146 70.66 -9.39 -43.18
CA GLN A 146 71.14 -10.49 -44.01
C GLN A 146 71.04 -10.18 -45.52
N ALA A 147 70.35 -9.12 -45.90
CA ALA A 147 70.18 -8.72 -47.28
C ALA A 147 71.40 -7.95 -47.83
N ASN A 148 71.70 -8.18 -49.10
CA ASN A 148 72.79 -7.51 -49.82
C ASN A 148 72.47 -5.99 -49.95
N PRO A 149 73.42 -5.07 -49.64
CA PRO A 149 73.14 -3.62 -49.64
C PRO A 149 72.54 -3.07 -50.93
N GLU A 150 72.93 -3.57 -52.10
CA GLU A 150 72.35 -3.15 -53.39
C GLU A 150 70.87 -3.52 -53.54
N MET A 151 70.45 -4.65 -52.98
CA MET A 151 69.04 -5.09 -53.01
C MET A 151 68.19 -4.25 -52.06
N LEU A 152 68.73 -3.83 -50.92
CA LEU A 152 68.02 -2.96 -49.98
C LEU A 152 67.77 -1.58 -50.61
N GLU A 153 68.77 -1.02 -51.30
CA GLU A 153 68.61 0.28 -51.96
C GLU A 153 67.58 0.23 -53.10
N LEU A 154 67.48 -0.90 -53.83
CA LEU A 154 66.44 -1.13 -54.84
C LEU A 154 65.04 -1.25 -54.21
N VAL A 155 64.93 -1.98 -53.09
CA VAL A 155 63.67 -2.15 -52.35
C VAL A 155 63.20 -0.82 -51.76
N GLU A 156 64.08 -0.02 -51.18
CA GLU A 156 63.73 1.32 -50.68
C GLU A 156 63.24 2.23 -51.82
N LYS A 157 63.96 2.29 -52.95
CA LYS A 157 63.54 3.10 -54.11
C LYS A 157 62.20 2.66 -54.69
N SER A 158 61.94 1.35 -54.74
CA SER A 158 60.65 0.82 -55.22
C SER A 158 59.50 1.06 -54.23
N LEU A 159 59.75 0.97 -52.93
CA LEU A 159 58.77 1.32 -51.90
C LEU A 159 58.44 2.81 -51.92
N ASP A 160 59.44 3.68 -52.05
CA ASP A 160 59.24 5.12 -52.18
C ASP A 160 58.45 5.45 -53.45
N HIS A 161 58.75 4.78 -54.57
CA HIS A 161 57.98 4.94 -55.80
C HIS A 161 56.51 4.48 -55.61
N ALA A 162 56.29 3.33 -54.98
CA ALA A 162 54.95 2.82 -54.69
C ALA A 162 54.17 3.73 -53.73
N PHE A 163 54.82 4.26 -52.70
CA PHE A 163 54.22 5.20 -51.75
C PHE A 163 53.91 6.55 -52.39
N ASN A 164 54.76 7.02 -53.30
CA ASN A 164 54.49 8.23 -54.07
C ASN A 164 53.32 8.04 -55.04
N LEU A 165 53.22 6.91 -55.75
CA LEU A 165 52.06 6.59 -56.58
C LEU A 165 50.76 6.51 -55.76
N PHE A 166 50.82 5.87 -54.59
CA PHE A 166 49.68 5.81 -53.68
C PHE A 166 49.29 7.21 -53.18
N LYS A 167 50.27 8.06 -52.88
CA LYS A 167 50.06 9.45 -52.47
C LYS A 167 49.48 10.31 -53.59
N GLU A 168 49.88 10.10 -54.85
CA GLU A 168 49.28 10.76 -56.00
C GLU A 168 47.80 10.37 -56.18
N GLN A 169 47.46 9.11 -55.94
CA GLN A 169 46.10 8.61 -56.09
C GLN A 169 45.17 8.96 -54.92
N HIS A 170 45.67 8.94 -53.68
CA HIS A 170 44.86 9.05 -52.46
C HIS A 170 45.16 10.29 -51.61
N GLY A 171 46.13 11.12 -52.01
CA GLY A 171 46.52 12.35 -51.32
C GLY A 171 47.34 12.16 -50.04
N MET A 172 47.56 10.93 -49.59
CA MET A 172 48.30 10.57 -48.38
C MET A 172 49.06 9.26 -48.58
N THR A 173 50.14 9.06 -47.85
CA THR A 173 50.88 7.79 -47.85
C THR A 173 50.12 6.70 -47.08
N PRO A 174 50.34 5.41 -47.37
CA PRO A 174 49.73 4.32 -46.59
C PRO A 174 50.00 4.40 -45.09
N LEU A 175 51.18 4.90 -44.70
CA LEU A 175 51.56 5.11 -43.30
C LEU A 175 50.75 6.24 -42.65
N GLU A 176 50.56 7.36 -43.34
CA GLU A 176 49.70 8.45 -42.86
C GLU A 176 48.23 7.99 -42.71
N LEU A 177 47.75 7.14 -43.63
CA LEU A 177 46.40 6.56 -43.55
C LEU A 177 46.25 5.64 -42.33
N LEU A 178 47.26 4.82 -42.04
CA LEU A 178 47.30 3.97 -40.84
C LEU A 178 47.33 4.81 -39.56
N GLN A 179 48.15 5.88 -39.54
CA GLN A 179 48.23 6.82 -38.43
C GLN A 179 46.88 7.51 -38.19
N MET A 180 46.21 7.97 -39.25
CA MET A 180 44.89 8.59 -39.19
C MET A 180 43.81 7.61 -38.69
N ALA A 181 43.87 6.33 -39.07
CA ALA A 181 42.99 5.29 -38.56
C ALA A 181 43.21 5.03 -37.06
N LEU A 182 44.48 4.99 -36.62
CA LEU A 182 44.83 4.85 -35.20
C LEU A 182 44.38 6.05 -34.37
N ASP A 183 44.55 7.28 -34.88
CA ASP A 183 44.12 8.50 -34.20
C ASP A 183 42.59 8.64 -34.13
N LYS A 184 41.88 8.19 -35.18
CA LYS A 184 40.41 8.06 -35.15
C LYS A 184 39.93 7.04 -34.12
N ASN A 185 40.69 5.97 -33.87
CA ASN A 185 40.35 4.97 -32.87
C ASN A 185 40.67 5.43 -31.43
N LYS A 186 41.69 6.28 -31.25
CA LYS A 186 42.07 6.85 -29.95
C LYS A 186 41.10 7.91 -29.45
N LYS A 187 40.36 8.58 -30.34
CA LYS A 187 39.33 9.55 -29.98
C LYS A 187 37.97 9.00 -30.39
N PRO A 188 37.22 8.30 -29.50
CA PRO A 188 35.84 7.96 -29.80
C PRO A 188 35.17 9.23 -30.29
N GLN A 189 34.48 9.17 -31.45
CA GLN A 189 33.81 10.33 -32.02
C GLN A 189 32.99 10.97 -30.91
N GLN A 190 33.43 12.14 -30.44
CA GLN A 190 32.66 12.92 -29.50
C GLN A 190 31.41 13.31 -30.25
N VAL A 191 30.29 12.68 -29.90
CA VAL A 191 29.00 13.03 -30.48
C VAL A 191 28.80 14.49 -30.16
N ASP A 192 28.63 15.29 -31.22
CA ASP A 192 28.43 16.73 -31.08
C ASP A 192 27.28 16.97 -30.10
N PRO A 193 27.50 17.67 -28.97
CA PRO A 193 26.45 18.01 -28.02
C PRO A 193 25.26 18.71 -28.69
N ASP A 194 25.50 19.41 -29.80
CA ASP A 194 24.49 20.12 -30.58
C ASP A 194 23.76 19.25 -31.63
N SER A 195 24.00 17.94 -31.63
CA SER A 195 23.39 17.04 -32.61
C SER A 195 21.86 17.07 -32.54
N PRO A 196 21.15 16.86 -33.69
CA PRO A 196 19.70 16.78 -33.71
C PRO A 196 19.12 15.74 -32.74
N ILE A 197 19.90 14.71 -32.39
CA ILE A 197 19.51 13.65 -31.46
C ILE A 197 19.41 14.20 -30.03
N PHE A 198 20.41 14.96 -29.56
CA PHE A 198 20.37 15.57 -28.24
C PHE A 198 19.29 16.66 -28.15
N LYS A 199 19.14 17.47 -29.20
CA LYS A 199 18.05 18.46 -29.27
C LYS A 199 16.66 17.82 -29.21
N ALA A 200 16.47 16.70 -29.89
CA ALA A 200 15.22 15.94 -29.82
C ALA A 200 15.00 15.32 -28.42
N ALA A 201 16.08 14.85 -27.77
CA ALA A 201 16.02 14.34 -26.40
C ALA A 201 15.64 15.46 -25.39
N ASP A 202 16.29 16.62 -25.47
CA ASP A 202 16.01 17.78 -24.62
C ASP A 202 14.58 18.29 -24.83
N GLN A 203 14.12 18.33 -26.10
CA GLN A 203 12.74 18.70 -26.43
C GLN A 203 11.73 17.70 -25.86
N LEU A 204 12.01 16.40 -25.95
CA LEU A 204 11.15 15.37 -25.40
C LEU A 204 11.10 15.46 -23.87
N GLU A 205 12.24 15.70 -23.22
CA GLU A 205 12.32 15.89 -21.78
C GLU A 205 11.51 17.12 -21.35
N ALA A 206 11.64 18.24 -22.06
CA ALA A 206 10.85 19.46 -21.81
C ALA A 206 9.34 19.23 -22.01
N GLN A 207 8.94 18.50 -23.06
CA GLN A 207 7.53 18.12 -23.29
C GLN A 207 7.00 17.23 -22.16
N LEU A 208 7.78 16.23 -21.73
CA LEU A 208 7.40 15.37 -20.61
C LEU A 208 7.25 16.15 -19.32
N GLN A 209 8.14 17.11 -19.04
CA GLN A 209 8.03 18.00 -17.89
C GLN A 209 6.78 18.90 -17.98
N ALA A 210 6.45 19.42 -19.17
CA ALA A 210 5.25 20.24 -19.38
C ALA A 210 3.95 19.43 -19.15
N VAL A 211 3.85 18.23 -19.74
CA VAL A 211 2.69 17.33 -19.54
C VAL A 211 2.55 16.94 -18.08
N ARG A 212 3.64 16.71 -17.37
CA ARG A 212 3.60 16.42 -15.92
C ARG A 212 3.05 17.58 -15.11
N LYS A 213 3.52 18.79 -15.39
CA LYS A 213 3.02 19.99 -14.70
C LYS A 213 1.52 20.17 -14.94
N GLU A 214 1.07 20.04 -16.18
CA GLU A 214 -0.36 20.09 -16.52
C GLU A 214 -1.16 18.99 -15.82
N THR A 215 -0.62 17.78 -15.76
CA THR A 215 -1.25 16.66 -15.05
C THR A 215 -1.36 16.93 -13.55
N LEU A 216 -0.33 17.49 -12.92
CA LEU A 216 -0.35 17.87 -11.50
C LEU A 216 -1.35 19.00 -11.25
N ASP A 217 -1.34 20.04 -12.07
CA ASP A 217 -2.30 21.15 -11.96
C ASP A 217 -3.74 20.63 -12.09
N THR A 218 -3.98 19.66 -13.00
CA THR A 218 -5.27 18.98 -13.14
C THR A 218 -5.62 18.15 -11.91
N ILE A 219 -4.66 17.41 -11.33
CA ILE A 219 -4.86 16.63 -10.11
C ILE A 219 -5.22 17.55 -8.93
N HIS A 220 -4.50 18.66 -8.75
CA HIS A 220 -4.78 19.64 -7.69
C HIS A 220 -6.11 20.36 -7.90
N ALA A 221 -6.53 20.59 -9.15
CA ALA A 221 -7.82 21.20 -9.45
C ALA A 221 -9.01 20.28 -9.16
N VAL A 222 -8.84 18.96 -9.30
CA VAL A 222 -9.91 17.97 -9.10
C VAL A 222 -9.95 17.43 -7.67
N ILE A 223 -8.79 17.29 -7.01
CA ILE A 223 -8.71 16.76 -5.65
C ILE A 223 -8.71 17.93 -4.66
N PRO A 224 -9.78 18.13 -3.88
CA PRO A 224 -9.79 19.18 -2.87
C PRO A 224 -8.67 18.93 -1.84
N PRO A 225 -8.04 19.99 -1.32
CA PRO A 225 -7.00 19.85 -0.31
C PRO A 225 -7.61 19.17 0.93
N LYS A 226 -6.99 18.06 1.35
CA LYS A 226 -7.35 17.42 2.60
C LYS A 226 -6.99 18.37 3.74
N VAL A 227 -7.98 18.73 4.54
CA VAL A 227 -7.77 19.50 5.77
C VAL A 227 -7.77 18.50 6.93
N PRO A 228 -6.61 18.19 7.54
CA PRO A 228 -6.52 17.14 8.56
C PRO A 228 -7.48 17.35 9.75
N GLU A 229 -7.71 18.60 10.13
CA GLU A 229 -8.67 18.94 11.19
C GLU A 229 -10.12 18.57 10.83
N HIS A 230 -10.50 18.75 9.56
CA HIS A 230 -11.82 18.37 9.08
C HIS A 230 -11.97 16.84 9.05
N GLU A 231 -10.97 16.11 8.54
CA GLU A 231 -10.98 14.64 8.53
C GLU A 231 -11.05 14.06 9.95
N ALA A 232 -10.28 14.62 10.89
CA ALA A 232 -10.32 14.22 12.30
C ALA A 232 -11.70 14.46 12.91
N LYS A 233 -12.30 15.63 12.66
CA LYS A 233 -13.64 15.97 13.16
C LYS A 233 -14.72 15.05 12.58
N VAL A 234 -14.64 14.74 11.29
CA VAL A 234 -15.58 13.83 10.62
C VAL A 234 -15.47 12.41 11.19
N ARG A 235 -14.23 11.92 11.39
CA ARG A 235 -13.97 10.64 12.05
C ARG A 235 -14.54 10.62 13.47
N ASP A 236 -14.32 11.67 14.26
CA ASP A 236 -14.77 11.72 15.65
C ASP A 236 -16.31 11.80 15.74
N ASN A 237 -16.95 12.54 14.83
CA ASN A 237 -18.40 12.55 14.70
C ASN A 237 -18.95 11.16 14.37
N ALA A 238 -18.31 10.43 13.46
CA ALA A 238 -18.67 9.06 13.10
C ALA A 238 -18.55 8.11 14.30
N MET A 239 -17.41 8.16 15.02
CA MET A 239 -17.20 7.36 16.23
C MET A 239 -18.23 7.67 17.32
N GLN A 240 -18.55 8.94 17.52
CA GLN A 240 -19.57 9.36 18.49
C GLN A 240 -20.96 8.84 18.09
N ALA A 241 -21.33 8.93 16.82
CA ALA A 241 -22.63 8.47 16.34
C ALA A 241 -22.77 6.95 16.45
N VAL A 242 -21.73 6.20 16.06
CA VAL A 242 -21.67 4.75 16.22
C VAL A 242 -21.81 4.37 17.69
N TYR A 243 -21.04 5.00 18.58
CA TYR A 243 -21.14 4.71 20.02
C TYR A 243 -22.56 4.98 20.56
N ARG A 244 -23.19 6.10 20.19
CA ARG A 244 -24.58 6.39 20.59
C ARG A 244 -25.56 5.33 20.10
N TRP A 245 -25.41 4.88 18.85
CA TRP A 245 -26.21 3.78 18.31
C TRP A 245 -25.94 2.45 19.05
N ILE A 246 -24.69 2.17 19.39
CA ILE A 246 -24.33 1.00 20.20
C ILE A 246 -24.96 1.09 21.57
N VAL A 247 -25.06 2.24 22.23
CA VAL A 247 -25.71 2.37 23.55
C VAL A 247 -27.23 2.28 23.42
N ALA A 248 -27.80 2.95 22.43
CA ALA A 248 -29.24 3.03 22.18
C ALA A 248 -29.53 2.92 20.67
N PRO A 249 -29.79 1.70 20.15
CA PRO A 249 -30.06 1.48 18.72
C PRO A 249 -31.51 1.86 18.35
N ASP A 250 -31.86 3.12 18.57
CA ASP A 250 -33.15 3.72 18.20
C ASP A 250 -33.11 4.35 16.80
N GLU A 251 -34.28 4.75 16.28
CA GLU A 251 -34.40 5.34 14.94
C GLU A 251 -33.65 6.67 14.79
N VAL A 252 -33.54 7.46 15.86
CA VAL A 252 -32.87 8.76 15.83
C VAL A 252 -31.37 8.56 15.66
N ASN A 253 -30.79 7.65 16.43
CA ASN A 253 -29.39 7.28 16.33
C ASN A 253 -29.11 6.54 15.02
N ALA A 254 -30.02 5.68 14.54
CA ALA A 254 -29.89 5.00 13.25
C ALA A 254 -29.85 6.00 12.08
N LYS A 255 -30.72 7.02 12.09
CA LYS A 255 -30.68 8.10 11.10
C LYS A 255 -29.36 8.89 11.19
N ARG A 256 -28.89 9.19 12.41
CA ARG A 256 -27.64 9.93 12.61
C ARG A 256 -26.42 9.19 12.09
N VAL A 257 -26.32 7.87 12.29
CA VAL A 257 -25.20 7.08 11.73
C VAL A 257 -25.31 6.94 10.21
N LEU A 258 -26.51 6.96 9.63
CA LEU A 258 -26.70 7.01 8.18
C LEU A 258 -26.19 8.34 7.61
N ASP A 259 -26.64 9.46 8.18
CA ASP A 259 -26.27 10.81 7.73
C ASP A 259 -24.75 10.98 7.76
N ILE A 260 -24.11 10.65 8.90
CA ILE A 260 -22.65 10.77 9.05
C ILE A 260 -21.88 9.74 8.21
N GLY A 261 -22.39 8.51 8.08
CA GLY A 261 -21.77 7.49 7.23
C GLY A 261 -21.74 7.90 5.75
N ASN A 262 -22.74 8.65 5.28
CA ASN A 262 -22.77 9.19 3.92
C ASN A 262 -21.85 10.40 3.72
N GLU A 263 -21.43 11.09 4.79
CA GLU A 263 -20.46 12.19 4.70
C GLU A 263 -19.03 11.70 4.42
N CYS A 264 -18.69 10.47 4.81
CA CYS A 264 -17.32 9.92 4.67
C CYS A 264 -17.26 8.40 4.42
N PRO A 265 -17.99 7.85 3.43
CA PRO A 265 -18.09 6.41 3.19
C PRO A 265 -16.75 5.72 2.87
N GLU A 266 -15.76 6.49 2.41
CA GLU A 266 -14.40 6.04 2.09
C GLU A 266 -13.50 5.82 3.31
N THR A 267 -13.92 6.27 4.48
CA THR A 267 -13.15 6.11 5.72
C THR A 267 -13.61 4.87 6.50
N PRO A 268 -12.72 4.21 7.29
CA PRO A 268 -13.15 3.10 8.15
C PRO A 268 -14.26 3.49 9.13
N ALA A 269 -14.23 4.72 9.64
CA ALA A 269 -15.24 5.25 10.58
C ALA A 269 -16.61 5.49 9.91
N GLY A 270 -16.62 6.03 8.70
CA GLY A 270 -17.83 6.20 7.91
C GLY A 270 -18.45 4.86 7.51
N MET A 271 -17.62 3.91 7.05
CA MET A 271 -18.09 2.55 6.76
C MET A 271 -18.64 1.83 8.00
N LEU A 272 -18.04 2.05 9.18
CA LEU A 272 -18.59 1.53 10.44
C LEU A 272 -19.94 2.17 10.78
N SER A 273 -20.13 3.46 10.50
CA SER A 273 -21.40 4.16 10.67
C SER A 273 -22.49 3.59 9.77
N LEU A 274 -22.18 3.34 8.49
CA LEU A 274 -23.10 2.66 7.57
C LEU A 274 -23.40 1.22 8.00
N SER A 275 -22.40 0.50 8.52
CA SER A 275 -22.57 -0.86 9.04
C SER A 275 -23.47 -0.88 10.28
N ALA A 276 -23.33 0.11 11.18
CA ALA A 276 -24.21 0.30 12.33
C ALA A 276 -25.66 0.60 11.89
N PHE A 277 -25.83 1.45 10.87
CA PHE A 277 -27.13 1.70 10.27
C PHE A 277 -27.79 0.41 9.73
N TRP A 278 -27.07 -0.36 8.91
CA TRP A 278 -27.59 -1.63 8.36
C TRP A 278 -27.89 -2.64 9.46
N ALA A 279 -27.09 -2.67 10.53
CA ALA A 279 -27.31 -3.51 11.70
C ALA A 279 -28.63 -3.21 12.42
N GLY A 280 -29.13 -1.96 12.36
CA GLY A 280 -30.41 -1.54 12.92
C GLY A 280 -31.64 -2.21 12.30
N GLY A 281 -31.50 -2.78 11.10
CA GLY A 281 -32.55 -3.61 10.50
C GLY A 281 -33.64 -2.86 9.72
N ASN A 282 -33.65 -1.52 9.73
CA ASN A 282 -34.58 -0.69 8.96
C ASN A 282 -33.82 0.29 8.07
N LEU A 283 -33.99 0.18 6.74
CA LEU A 283 -33.34 1.04 5.75
C LEU A 283 -34.01 2.42 5.59
N THR A 284 -35.17 2.64 6.20
CA THR A 284 -35.93 3.88 6.11
C THR A 284 -36.27 4.41 7.50
N PRO A 285 -35.26 4.87 8.28
CA PRO A 285 -35.49 5.38 9.63
C PRO A 285 -36.37 6.63 9.59
N GLY A 286 -37.45 6.65 10.38
CA GLY A 286 -38.48 7.70 10.35
C GLY A 286 -39.42 7.64 9.13
N GLY A 287 -39.30 6.64 8.27
CA GLY A 287 -40.23 6.39 7.17
C GLY A 287 -41.54 5.76 7.66
N LYS A 288 -42.63 5.96 6.89
CA LYS A 288 -43.94 5.31 7.18
C LYS A 288 -43.91 3.79 6.99
N GLN A 289 -42.98 3.29 6.18
CA GLN A 289 -42.81 1.88 5.87
C GLN A 289 -41.48 1.41 6.44
N VAL A 290 -41.49 0.26 7.12
CA VAL A 290 -40.27 -0.43 7.56
C VAL A 290 -39.74 -1.25 6.39
N VAL A 291 -38.56 -0.88 5.88
CA VAL A 291 -37.87 -1.63 4.83
C VAL A 291 -36.77 -2.46 5.50
N PRO A 292 -36.92 -3.80 5.59
CA PRO A 292 -35.95 -4.62 6.31
C PRO A 292 -34.59 -4.60 5.62
N THR A 293 -33.51 -4.53 6.41
CA THR A 293 -32.14 -4.68 5.89
C THR A 293 -31.98 -6.07 5.24
N PRO A 294 -31.49 -6.15 4.00
CA PRO A 294 -31.17 -7.42 3.35
C PRO A 294 -30.24 -8.29 4.18
N ALA A 295 -30.43 -9.62 4.07
CA ALA A 295 -29.57 -10.63 4.67
C ALA A 295 -28.10 -10.41 4.29
N GLY A 296 -27.20 -10.53 5.27
CA GLY A 296 -25.75 -10.42 5.10
C GLY A 296 -25.23 -9.00 4.88
N LEU A 297 -26.07 -7.98 4.65
CA LEU A 297 -25.60 -6.61 4.37
C LEU A 297 -24.81 -6.01 5.53
N ALA A 298 -25.32 -6.15 6.76
CA ALA A 298 -24.63 -5.67 7.95
C ALA A 298 -23.30 -6.41 8.19
N ALA A 299 -23.29 -7.74 8.05
CA ALA A 299 -22.07 -8.55 8.21
C ALA A 299 -21.01 -8.20 7.14
N ASN A 300 -21.43 -8.02 5.90
CA ASN A 300 -20.56 -7.54 4.82
C ASN A 300 -20.00 -6.15 5.11
N GLY A 301 -20.80 -5.24 5.64
CA GLY A 301 -20.33 -3.93 6.11
C GLY A 301 -19.21 -4.06 7.13
N ILE A 302 -19.41 -4.87 8.18
CA ILE A 302 -18.37 -5.13 9.20
C ILE A 302 -17.12 -5.74 8.57
N ASN A 303 -17.25 -6.69 7.64
CA ASN A 303 -16.08 -7.25 6.93
C ASN A 303 -15.31 -6.19 6.13
N GLN A 304 -16.02 -5.23 5.52
CA GLN A 304 -15.39 -4.11 4.84
C GLN A 304 -14.69 -3.18 5.82
N VAL A 305 -15.30 -2.86 6.97
CA VAL A 305 -14.62 -2.09 8.04
C VAL A 305 -13.31 -2.77 8.45
N LEU A 306 -13.36 -4.07 8.76
CA LEU A 306 -12.16 -4.83 9.16
C LEU A 306 -11.10 -4.84 8.05
N LEU A 307 -11.52 -4.97 6.78
CA LEU A 307 -10.62 -4.92 5.64
C LEU A 307 -9.97 -3.53 5.49
N MET A 308 -10.75 -2.46 5.59
CA MET A 308 -10.26 -1.08 5.51
C MET A 308 -9.30 -0.79 6.66
N CYS A 309 -9.62 -1.21 7.88
CA CYS A 309 -8.73 -1.08 9.03
C CYS A 309 -7.45 -1.90 8.84
N ALA A 310 -7.54 -3.12 8.32
CA ALA A 310 -6.39 -4.00 8.14
C ALA A 310 -5.45 -3.50 7.03
N LEU A 311 -6.00 -2.89 5.98
CA LEU A 311 -5.25 -2.32 4.84
C LEU A 311 -4.86 -0.85 5.03
N HIS A 312 -5.25 -0.21 6.13
CA HIS A 312 -4.91 1.18 6.38
C HIS A 312 -3.39 1.40 6.36
N LYS A 313 -2.93 2.47 5.71
CA LYS A 313 -1.50 2.82 5.67
C LYS A 313 -1.03 3.26 7.05
N GLY A 314 0.26 3.07 7.36
CA GLY A 314 0.80 3.35 8.70
C GLY A 314 0.48 2.26 9.71
N GLY A 315 0.78 2.51 10.98
CA GLY A 315 0.66 1.58 12.10
C GLY A 315 1.80 0.56 12.21
N THR A 316 1.79 -0.19 13.31
CA THR A 316 2.88 -1.12 13.68
C THR A 316 2.68 -2.54 13.16
N ARG A 317 1.43 -2.95 12.90
CA ARG A 317 1.07 -4.33 12.55
C ARG A 317 0.87 -4.53 11.05
N LYS A 318 1.30 -5.69 10.53
CA LYS A 318 1.04 -6.12 9.15
C LYS A 318 -0.38 -6.66 8.99
N LEU A 319 -0.83 -6.83 7.74
CA LEU A 319 -2.17 -7.33 7.40
C LEU A 319 -2.60 -8.59 8.19
N LYS A 320 -1.73 -9.62 8.23
CA LYS A 320 -2.05 -10.88 8.91
C LYS A 320 -2.16 -10.69 10.43
N GLU A 321 -1.24 -9.92 11.01
CA GLU A 321 -1.19 -9.62 12.44
C GLU A 321 -2.39 -8.76 12.88
N ARG A 322 -2.83 -7.83 12.03
CA ARG A 322 -4.06 -7.06 12.26
C ARG A 322 -5.30 -7.93 12.29
N TYR A 323 -5.45 -8.85 11.33
CA TYR A 323 -6.59 -9.77 11.36
C TYR A 323 -6.56 -10.71 12.57
N GLU A 324 -5.39 -11.15 13.01
CA GLU A 324 -5.24 -11.93 14.24
C GLU A 324 -5.66 -11.11 15.46
N HIS A 325 -5.19 -9.86 15.56
CA HIS A 325 -5.55 -8.96 16.64
C HIS A 325 -7.06 -8.65 16.63
N TYR A 326 -7.63 -8.31 15.48
CA TYR A 326 -9.07 -8.05 15.33
C TYR A 326 -9.91 -9.29 15.62
N PHE A 327 -9.44 -10.48 15.26
CA PHE A 327 -10.10 -11.73 15.66
C PHE A 327 -10.15 -11.87 17.18
N ASN A 328 -9.03 -11.61 17.88
CA ASN A 328 -8.97 -11.69 19.34
C ASN A 328 -9.90 -10.66 20.01
N LEU A 329 -9.96 -9.42 19.52
CA LEU A 329 -10.95 -8.43 19.97
C LEU A 329 -12.38 -8.94 19.75
N GLY A 330 -12.63 -9.58 18.62
CA GLY A 330 -13.93 -10.20 18.32
C GLY A 330 -14.29 -11.30 19.31
N VAL A 331 -13.33 -12.18 19.65
CA VAL A 331 -13.50 -13.22 20.66
C VAL A 331 -13.84 -12.61 22.03
N GLU A 332 -13.15 -11.56 22.46
CA GLU A 332 -13.44 -10.88 23.73
C GLU A 332 -14.85 -10.31 23.77
N VAL A 333 -15.29 -9.70 22.66
CA VAL A 333 -16.66 -9.18 22.54
C VAL A 333 -17.68 -10.32 22.54
N MET A 334 -17.49 -11.35 21.71
CA MET A 334 -18.48 -12.44 21.57
C MET A 334 -18.58 -13.33 22.81
N THR A 335 -17.52 -13.44 23.61
CA THR A 335 -17.53 -14.10 24.92
C THR A 335 -18.11 -13.21 26.02
N GLY A 336 -18.38 -11.93 25.74
CA GLY A 336 -18.93 -10.96 26.69
C GLY A 336 -17.91 -10.36 27.66
N LYS A 337 -16.61 -10.67 27.49
CA LYS A 337 -15.53 -10.11 28.32
C LYS A 337 -15.32 -8.62 28.07
N ASN A 338 -15.51 -8.18 26.83
CA ASN A 338 -15.44 -6.78 26.43
C ASN A 338 -16.81 -6.34 25.93
N ASN A 339 -17.49 -5.50 26.72
CA ASN A 339 -18.77 -4.92 26.38
C ASN A 339 -18.75 -3.41 26.68
N TRP A 340 -19.80 -2.70 26.27
CA TRP A 340 -19.90 -1.25 26.45
C TRP A 340 -20.55 -0.85 27.80
N ASP A 341 -20.89 -1.80 28.67
CA ASP A 341 -21.67 -1.52 29.88
C ASP A 341 -20.86 -0.71 30.90
N GLU A 342 -19.57 -1.00 31.04
CA GLU A 342 -18.65 -0.24 31.90
C GLU A 342 -18.55 1.23 31.44
N SER A 343 -18.33 1.44 30.14
CA SER A 343 -18.30 2.78 29.55
C SER A 343 -19.60 3.55 29.76
N VAL A 344 -20.75 2.88 29.66
CA VAL A 344 -22.06 3.49 29.93
C VAL A 344 -22.23 3.83 31.41
N ALA A 345 -21.77 2.95 32.32
CA ALA A 345 -21.87 3.15 33.76
C ALA A 345 -20.99 4.33 34.23
N GLU A 346 -19.81 4.47 33.64
CA GLU A 346 -18.85 5.55 33.93
C GLU A 346 -19.22 6.86 33.21
N GLY A 347 -20.04 6.78 32.16
CA GLY A 347 -20.37 7.93 31.31
C GLY A 347 -19.20 8.37 30.44
N GLU A 348 -18.16 7.55 30.33
CA GLU A 348 -16.97 7.80 29.54
C GLU A 348 -17.07 7.06 28.21
N ARG A 349 -16.87 7.79 27.11
CA ARG A 349 -16.81 7.17 25.79
C ARG A 349 -15.38 6.68 25.57
N PRO A 350 -15.15 5.45 25.10
CA PRO A 350 -13.78 4.95 24.91
C PRO A 350 -12.93 5.85 24.00
N HIS A 351 -13.52 6.39 22.94
CA HIS A 351 -12.87 7.37 22.05
C HIS A 351 -12.60 8.76 22.67
N ASP A 352 -13.16 9.09 23.83
CA ASP A 352 -12.89 10.37 24.51
C ASP A 352 -11.61 10.31 25.35
N ALA A 353 -11.34 9.18 26.01
CA ALA A 353 -10.07 8.98 26.72
C ALA A 353 -8.88 9.23 25.78
N GLU A 354 -9.07 8.87 24.52
CA GLU A 354 -8.16 9.09 23.41
C GLU A 354 -8.00 10.55 22.94
N LEU A 355 -8.96 11.44 23.21
CA LEU A 355 -8.88 12.88 22.92
C LEU A 355 -8.13 13.65 24.03
N SER A 356 -8.17 13.14 25.27
CA SER A 356 -7.54 13.80 26.42
C SER A 356 -6.00 13.75 26.40
N SER A 357 -5.41 12.80 25.67
CA SER A 357 -3.96 12.62 25.59
C SER A 357 -3.30 13.43 24.47
N SER A 358 -4.06 13.92 23.48
CA SER A 358 -3.52 14.59 22.28
C SER A 358 -3.64 16.12 22.30
N PHE A 359 -4.28 16.73 23.31
CA PHE A 359 -4.32 18.18 23.46
C PHE A 359 -4.28 18.57 24.94
N LYS A 360 -3.08 18.86 25.48
CA LYS A 360 -2.95 19.81 26.58
C LYS A 360 -2.76 21.20 25.94
N PRO A 361 -3.82 21.98 25.71
CA PRO A 361 -3.61 23.41 25.50
C PRO A 361 -3.00 23.92 26.81
N THR A 362 -1.77 24.42 26.75
CA THR A 362 -1.20 25.24 27.83
C THR A 362 -2.04 26.51 27.92
N GLY A 363 -3.19 26.44 28.59
CA GLY A 363 -4.20 27.49 28.54
C GLY A 363 -5.23 27.33 29.64
N LYS A 364 -4.88 27.85 30.82
CA LYS A 364 -5.71 28.28 31.96
C LYS A 364 -6.95 27.44 32.33
N GLU A 365 -6.84 26.83 33.50
CA GLU A 365 -7.91 26.36 34.37
C GLU A 365 -9.13 27.29 34.38
N GLY A 366 -10.33 26.73 34.25
CA GLY A 366 -11.53 27.47 34.67
C GLY A 366 -12.88 27.09 34.10
N GLU A 367 -13.19 25.83 33.75
CA GLU A 367 -14.61 25.45 33.57
C GLU A 367 -14.96 24.18 34.33
N LYS A 368 -15.90 24.33 35.27
CA LYS A 368 -16.42 23.26 36.11
C LYS A 368 -17.27 22.33 35.26
N GLN A 369 -16.82 21.10 35.06
CA GLN A 369 -17.65 20.01 34.55
C GLN A 369 -18.89 19.84 35.45
N THR A 370 -20.07 20.10 34.90
CA THR A 370 -21.33 19.78 35.55
C THR A 370 -21.49 18.28 35.61
N LYS A 371 -21.37 17.71 36.82
CA LYS A 371 -21.68 16.29 37.09
C LYS A 371 -23.10 15.98 36.65
N TYR A 372 -23.24 14.91 35.87
CA TYR A 372 -24.53 14.34 35.48
C TYR A 372 -25.34 13.98 36.74
N GLN A 373 -26.50 14.60 36.93
CA GLN A 373 -27.46 14.18 37.94
C GLN A 373 -28.38 13.11 37.35
N ARG A 374 -28.27 11.90 37.89
CA ARG A 374 -29.16 10.78 37.58
C ARG A 374 -30.61 11.20 37.82
N TRP A 375 -31.44 11.13 36.79
CA TRP A 375 -32.86 11.44 36.86
C TRP A 375 -33.55 10.57 37.92
N LYS A 376 -34.31 11.20 38.82
CA LYS A 376 -35.18 10.52 39.77
C LYS A 376 -36.62 10.71 39.31
N PRO A 377 -37.44 9.66 39.26
CA PRO A 377 -38.86 9.81 39.00
C PRO A 377 -39.46 10.66 40.12
N THR A 378 -40.21 11.69 39.75
CA THR A 378 -41.09 12.40 40.69
C THR A 378 -42.20 11.44 41.09
N ASP A 379 -42.22 11.05 42.36
CA ASP A 379 -43.37 10.41 42.98
C ASP A 379 -44.57 11.35 42.83
N GLN A 380 -45.58 10.89 42.10
CA GLN A 380 -46.86 11.59 41.99
C GLN A 380 -47.71 11.16 43.19
N GLU A 381 -47.95 12.10 44.11
CA GLU A 381 -49.03 12.05 45.12
C GLU A 381 -50.39 12.40 44.49
#